data_AF-A0A1E5Q248-F1
#
_entry.id   AF-A0A1E5Q248-F1
#
_cell.length_a   1.000
_cell.length_b   1.000
_cell.length_c   1.000
_cell.angle_alpha   90.00
_cell.angle_beta   90.00
_cell.angle_gamma   90.00
#
_symmetry.space_group_name_H-M   'P 1'
#
loop_
_entity.id
_entity.type
_entity.pdbx_description
1 polymer ?
#
loop_
_entity_poly.entity_id
_entity_poly.type
_entity_poly.pdbx_seq_one_letter_code
_entity_poly.pdbx_strand_id
1 'polypeptide(L)' 'MNENAPALSTIADADILAGRILPGIKALRAHLGCSLQEAFMAFHARYEVLQLEQPDAFDKAASEYWEGFYS' A
#
# COMPACT_ATOMS: atom_id res chain seq x y z
N MET A 1 22.58 9.91 8.56
CA MET A 1 21.51 9.01 9.03
C MET A 1 20.24 9.84 9.00
N ASN A 2 19.39 9.66 7.99
CA ASN A 2 18.19 10.49 7.81
C ASN A 2 17.03 9.88 8.59
N GLU A 3 16.70 10.51 9.72
CA GLU A 3 15.70 10.07 10.70
C GLU A 3 14.25 10.39 10.28
N ASN A 4 13.84 10.19 9.03
CA ASN A 4 12.45 10.51 8.62
C ASN A 4 11.78 9.56 7.61
N ALA A 5 12.34 8.37 7.41
CA ALA A 5 11.76 7.37 6.50
C ALA A 5 10.53 6.60 7.00
N PRO A 6 10.29 6.34 8.31
CA PRO A 6 9.20 5.43 8.70
C PRO A 6 7.81 6.08 8.68
N ALA A 7 7.69 7.42 8.70
CA ALA A 7 6.38 8.09 8.77
C ALA A 7 5.72 8.31 7.40
N LEU A 8 6.50 8.34 6.31
CA LEU A 8 5.99 8.62 4.96
C LEU A 8 5.34 7.39 4.31
N SER A 9 5.68 6.18 4.76
CA SER A 9 5.20 4.93 4.16
C SER A 9 3.94 4.37 4.82
N THR A 10 3.52 4.83 6.00
CA THR A 10 2.38 4.24 6.73
C THR A 10 1.02 4.75 6.30
N ILE A 11 0.97 5.72 5.39
CA ILE A 11 -0.26 6.44 5.01
C ILE A 11 -1.31 5.50 4.42
N ALA A 12 -0.87 4.46 3.72
CA ALA A 12 -1.75 3.47 3.15
C ALA A 12 -1.89 2.21 4.01
N ASP A 13 -1.17 2.04 5.13
CA ASP A 13 -1.10 0.77 5.84
C ASP A 13 -2.48 0.28 6.30
N ALA A 14 -3.29 1.18 6.85
CA ALA A 14 -4.65 0.84 7.31
C ALA A 14 -5.58 0.45 6.14
N ASP A 15 -5.35 1.01 4.95
CA ASP A 15 -6.10 0.66 3.74
C ASP A 15 -5.55 -0.63 3.11
N ILE A 16 -4.23 -0.84 3.16
CA ILE A 16 -3.57 -2.06 2.70
C ILE A 16 -4.05 -3.24 3.52
N LEU A 17 -3.94 -3.18 4.85
CA LEU A 17 -4.35 -4.28 5.73
C LEU A 17 -5.84 -4.58 5.64
N ALA A 18 -6.67 -3.58 5.32
CA ALA A 18 -8.10 -3.76 5.13
C ALA A 18 -8.51 -4.13 3.70
N GLY A 19 -7.57 -4.34 2.77
CA GLY A 19 -7.87 -4.66 1.36
C GLY A 19 -8.54 -3.52 0.58
N ARG A 20 -8.44 -2.28 1.05
CA ARG A 20 -9.01 -1.08 0.43
C ARG A 20 -8.02 -0.44 -0.56
N ILE A 21 -7.77 -1.12 -1.68
CA ILE A 21 -6.77 -0.71 -2.69
C ILE A 21 -6.99 0.71 -3.21
N LEU A 22 -8.19 1.02 -3.72
CA LEU A 22 -8.47 2.34 -4.32
C LEU A 22 -8.35 3.50 -3.32
N PRO A 23 -8.91 3.41 -2.10
CA PRO A 23 -8.67 4.41 -1.05
C PRO A 23 -7.18 4.63 -0.74
N GLY A 24 -6.41 3.56 -0.56
CA GLY A 24 -4.99 3.69 -0.22
C GLY A 24 -4.15 4.32 -1.34
N ILE A 25 -4.42 3.97 -2.61
CA ILE A 25 -3.77 4.62 -3.76
C ILE A 25 -4.13 6.12 -3.81
N LYS A 26 -5.39 6.48 -3.56
CA LYS A 26 -5.81 7.89 -3.52
C LYS A 26 -5.12 8.66 -2.40
N ALA A 27 -4.98 8.05 -1.22
CA ALA A 27 -4.29 8.64 -0.07
C ALA A 27 -2.81 8.90 -0.40
N LEU A 28 -2.11 7.91 -0.97
CA LEU A 28 -0.72 8.05 -1.40
C LEU A 28 -0.55 9.11 -2.48
N ARG A 29 -1.43 9.13 -3.47
CA ARG A 29 -1.41 10.14 -4.53
C ARG A 29 -1.56 11.55 -3.96
N ALA A 30 -2.51 11.74 -3.05
CA ALA A 30 -2.75 13.03 -2.41
C ALA A 30 -1.56 13.47 -1.54
N HIS A 31 -0.95 12.53 -0.83
CA HIS A 31 0.18 12.80 0.04
C HIS A 31 1.47 13.11 -0.74
N LEU A 32 1.79 12.30 -1.74
CA LEU A 32 3.02 12.40 -2.52
C LEU A 32 2.93 13.45 -3.64
N GLY A 33 1.72 13.93 -3.97
CA GLY A 33 1.50 14.85 -5.08
C GLY A 33 1.87 14.26 -6.44
N CYS A 34 1.81 12.93 -6.58
CA CYS A 34 2.31 12.21 -7.73
C CYS A 34 1.21 11.80 -8.73
N SER A 35 1.63 11.15 -9.83
CA SER A 35 0.70 10.54 -10.78
C SER A 35 -0.01 9.33 -10.17
N LEU A 36 -1.11 8.89 -10.79
CA LEU A 36 -1.80 7.66 -10.39
C LEU A 36 -0.89 6.43 -10.48
N GLN A 37 -0.05 6.36 -11.51
CA GLN A 37 0.88 5.25 -11.72
C GLN A 37 1.95 5.21 -10.63
N GLU A 38 2.54 6.35 -10.28
CA GLU A 38 3.50 6.43 -9.18
C GLU A 38 2.88 6.08 -7.83
N ALA A 39 1.65 6.55 -7.57
CA ALA A 39 0.91 6.20 -6.36
C ALA A 39 0.61 4.70 -6.28
N PHE A 40 0.26 4.07 -7.41
CA PHE A 40 0.06 2.62 -7.48
C PHE A 40 1.35 1.84 -7.21
N MET A 41 2.48 2.24 -7.82
CA MET A 41 3.77 1.61 -7.56
C MET A 41 4.18 1.75 -6.08
N ALA A 42 3.96 2.91 -5.48
CA ALA A 42 4.22 3.14 -4.06
C ALA A 42 3.31 2.26 -3.17
N PHE A 43 2.03 2.12 -3.54
CA PHE A 43 1.08 1.25 -2.83
C PHE A 43 1.53 -0.22 -2.88
N HIS A 44 1.90 -0.71 -4.07
CA HIS A 44 2.38 -2.07 -4.26
C HIS A 44 3.66 -2.35 -3.46
N ALA A 45 4.65 -1.44 -3.54
CA ALA A 45 5.89 -1.56 -2.78
C ALA A 45 5.62 -1.61 -1.27
N ARG A 46 4.67 -0.80 -0.75
CA ARG A 46 4.32 -0.85 0.68
C ARG A 46 3.60 -2.13 1.06
N TYR A 47 2.70 -2.64 0.20
CA TYR A 47 2.07 -3.94 0.39
C TYR A 47 3.09 -5.06 0.56
N GLU A 48 4.10 -5.13 -0.31
CA GLU A 48 5.16 -6.15 -0.22
C GLU A 48 5.93 -6.06 1.09
N VAL A 49 6.27 -4.85 1.53
CA VAL A 49 6.95 -4.64 2.82
C VAL A 49 6.08 -5.12 3.98
N LEU A 50 4.81 -4.72 4.02
CA LEU A 50 3.88 -5.15 5.08
C LEU A 50 3.67 -6.67 5.09
N GLN A 51 3.61 -7.30 3.92
CA GLN A 51 3.46 -8.75 3.81
C GLN A 51 4.67 -9.49 4.41
N LEU A 52 5.87 -8.91 4.32
CA LEU A 52 7.09 -9.46 4.92
C LEU A 52 7.18 -9.15 6.43
N GLU A 53 6.80 -7.94 6.84
CA GLU A 53 6.86 -7.49 8.24
C GLU A 53 5.80 -8.15 9.12
N GLN A 54 4.60 -8.36 8.58
CA GLN A 54 3.42 -8.80 9.32
C GLN A 54 2.47 -9.66 8.46
N PRO A 55 2.91 -10.85 8.01
CA PRO A 55 2.11 -11.72 7.15
C PRO A 55 0.77 -12.12 7.77
N ASP A 56 0.72 -12.32 9.09
CA ASP A 56 -0.48 -12.74 9.82
C ASP A 56 -1.55 -11.63 9.94
N ALA A 57 -1.22 -10.39 9.57
CA ALA A 57 -2.17 -9.28 9.57
C ALA A 57 -3.03 -9.20 8.30
N PHE A 58 -2.76 -10.05 7.30
CA PHE A 58 -3.51 -10.12 6.07
C PHE A 58 -4.51 -11.26 6.13
N ASP A 59 -5.80 -10.93 6.01
CA ASP A 59 -6.88 -11.92 6.00
C ASP A 59 -6.95 -12.73 4.68
N LYS A 60 -6.24 -12.27 3.64
CA LYS A 60 -6.33 -12.79 2.27
C LYS A 60 -4.97 -13.17 1.73
N ALA A 61 -4.93 -14.22 0.92
CA ALA A 61 -3.78 -14.52 0.08
C ALA A 61 -3.55 -13.42 -0.96
N ALA A 62 -2.30 -13.20 -1.38
CA ALA A 62 -1.96 -12.14 -2.34
C ALA A 62 -2.77 -12.20 -3.64
N SER A 63 -3.05 -13.40 -4.16
CA SER A 63 -3.87 -13.57 -5.37
C SER A 63 -5.31 -13.10 -5.20
N GLU A 64 -5.90 -13.31 -4.01
CA GLU A 64 -7.26 -12.85 -3.68
C GLU A 64 -7.26 -11.35 -3.36
N TYR A 65 -6.18 -10.84 -2.78
CA TYR A 65 -6.01 -9.43 -2.48
C TYR A 65 -6.10 -8.56 -3.75
N TRP A 66 -5.45 -9.00 -4.84
CA TRP A 66 -5.38 -8.27 -6.11
C TRP A 66 -6.49 -8.61 -7.10
N GLU A 67 -7.44 -9.46 -6.72
CA GLU A 67 -8.54 -9.86 -7.59
C GLU A 67 -9.39 -8.64 -8.01
N GLY A 68 -9.69 -8.55 -9.31
CA GLY A 68 -10.48 -7.44 -9.87
C GLY A 68 -9.73 -6.12 -10.06
N PHE A 69 -8.43 -6.06 -9.73
CA PHE A 69 -7.58 -4.89 -10.02
C PHE A 69 -6.75 -5.07 -11.31
N TYR A 70 -6.26 -6.29 -11.56
CA TYR A 70 -5.63 -6.67 -12.82
C TYR A 70 -6.67 -7.35 -13.71
N SER A 71 -7.48 -6.57 -14.44
CA SER A 71 -8.45 -7.06 -15.43
C SER A 71 -8.23 -6.43 -16.78
#